data_AF-A0A955JAX0-F1
#
_entry.id   AF-A0A955JAX0-F1
#
_cell.length_a   1.000
_cell.length_b   1.000
_cell.length_c   1.000
_cell.angle_alpha   90.00
_cell.angle_beta   90.00
_cell.angle_gamma   90.00
#
_symmetry.space_group_name_H-M   'P 1'
#
loop_
_entity.id
_entity.type
_entity.pdbx_description
1 polymer ?
#
loop_
_entity_poly.entity_id
_entity_poly.type
_entity_poly.pdbx_seq_one_letter_code
_entity_poly.pdbx_strand_id
1 'polypeptide(L)'
;ANVPDLWVVKKVTPQKMVHLTEKPVELAARALQYSSKTGENVLDLFGGSGSTLMACEQLGRHGFLMELDPAYCDVIVQRWETATGRKAVREGDAKPAPKKRGKKAS
;
A
#
# COMPACT_ATOMS: atom_id res chain seq x y z
N ALA A 1 -19.16 9.08 -14.56
CA ALA A 1 -19.97 7.91 -14.91
C ALA A 1 -20.17 7.08 -13.65
N ASN A 2 -21.38 6.57 -13.40
CA ASN A 2 -21.62 5.70 -12.25
C ASN A 2 -20.87 4.39 -12.42
N VAL A 3 -20.17 3.97 -11.37
CA VAL A 3 -19.43 2.70 -11.34
C VAL A 3 -20.43 1.60 -10.97
N PRO A 4 -20.49 0.48 -11.72
CA PRO A 4 -21.33 -0.64 -11.32
C PRO A 4 -20.84 -1.25 -10.01
N ASP A 5 -21.74 -1.88 -9.26
CA ASP A 5 -21.47 -2.63 -8.03
C ASP A 5 -20.73 -3.96 -8.29
N LEU A 6 -20.86 -4.53 -9.48
CA LEU A 6 -20.10 -5.70 -9.94
C LEU A 6 -18.79 -5.29 -10.63
N TRP A 7 -17.64 -5.68 -10.05
CA TRP A 7 -16.32 -5.45 -10.63
C TRP A 7 -15.70 -6.76 -11.13
N VAL A 8 -15.38 -6.82 -12.42
CA VAL A 8 -14.67 -7.94 -13.01
C VAL A 8 -13.17 -7.66 -12.93
N VAL A 9 -12.49 -8.28 -11.96
CA VAL A 9 -11.03 -8.18 -11.79
C VAL A 9 -10.42 -9.58 -11.83
N LYS A 10 -9.42 -9.79 -12.68
CA LYS A 10 -8.75 -11.09 -12.82
C LYS A 10 -7.92 -11.38 -11.57
N LYS A 11 -7.97 -12.63 -11.08
CA LYS A 11 -7.11 -13.10 -10.00
C LYS A 11 -5.63 -13.05 -10.42
N VAL A 12 -4.74 -12.90 -9.45
CA VAL A 12 -3.31 -13.10 -9.69
C VAL A 12 -3.08 -14.57 -10.00
N THR A 13 -2.38 -14.85 -11.10
CA THR A 13 -2.03 -16.24 -11.48
C THR A 13 -1.03 -16.81 -10.49
N PRO A 14 -1.10 -18.10 -10.11
CA PRO A 14 -0.20 -18.70 -9.13
C PRO A 14 1.30 -18.49 -9.41
N GLN A 15 1.69 -18.51 -10.69
CA GLN A 15 3.08 -18.30 -11.11
C GLN A 15 3.61 -16.88 -10.86
N LYS A 16 2.71 -15.91 -10.64
CA LYS A 16 3.03 -14.50 -10.35
C LYS A 16 2.74 -14.13 -8.91
N MET A 17 2.17 -15.06 -8.13
CA MET A 17 1.86 -14.79 -6.74
C MET A 17 3.16 -14.73 -5.94
N VAL A 18 3.32 -13.67 -5.18
CA VAL A 18 4.33 -13.58 -4.12
C VAL A 18 3.80 -14.26 -2.85
N HIS A 19 2.48 -14.47 -2.77
CA HIS A 19 1.80 -15.05 -1.61
C HIS A 19 0.56 -15.88 -1.97
N LEU A 20 0.24 -16.89 -1.16
CA LEU A 20 -0.81 -17.90 -1.41
C LEU A 20 -2.22 -17.30 -1.61
N THR A 21 -2.49 -16.14 -1.00
CA THR A 21 -3.81 -15.48 -1.02
C THR A 21 -3.76 -14.05 -1.58
N GLU A 22 -2.81 -13.78 -2.46
CA GLU A 22 -2.60 -12.44 -3.03
C GLU A 22 -3.83 -11.92 -3.79
N LYS A 23 -4.32 -10.75 -3.37
CA LYS A 23 -5.36 -10.01 -4.09
C LYS A 23 -4.71 -9.14 -5.17
N PRO A 24 -5.33 -9.02 -6.36
CA PRO A 24 -4.84 -8.10 -7.40
C PRO A 24 -4.78 -6.65 -6.88
N VAL A 25 -3.66 -5.95 -7.11
CA VAL A 25 -3.49 -4.54 -6.70
C VAL A 25 -4.57 -3.65 -7.31
N GLU A 26 -4.99 -3.95 -8.54
CA GLU A 26 -6.07 -3.22 -9.24
C GLU A 26 -7.37 -3.18 -8.43
N LEU A 27 -7.69 -4.24 -7.70
CA LEU A 27 -8.90 -4.28 -6.87
C LEU A 27 -8.84 -3.24 -5.76
N ALA A 28 -7.72 -3.18 -5.04
CA ALA A 28 -7.51 -2.19 -3.99
C ALA A 28 -7.43 -0.78 -4.59
N ALA A 29 -6.71 -0.59 -5.69
CA ALA A 29 -6.58 0.70 -6.35
C ALA A 29 -7.94 1.28 -6.78
N ARG A 30 -8.80 0.44 -7.37
CA ARG A 30 -10.16 0.85 -7.75
C ARG A 30 -10.97 1.27 -6.53
N ALA A 31 -10.94 0.51 -5.44
CA ALA A 31 -11.64 0.89 -4.21
C ALA A 31 -11.15 2.25 -3.68
N LEU A 32 -9.83 2.44 -3.59
CA LEU A 32 -9.23 3.68 -3.07
C LEU A 32 -9.52 4.91 -3.92
N GLN A 33 -9.65 4.78 -5.24
CA GLN A 33 -10.02 5.88 -6.13
C GLN A 33 -11.41 6.44 -5.84
N TYR A 34 -12.34 5.61 -5.36
CA TYR A 34 -13.71 6.02 -5.05
C TYR A 34 -13.93 6.35 -3.56
N SER A 35 -13.03 5.95 -2.68
CA SER A 35 -13.18 6.12 -1.23
C SER A 35 -12.19 7.09 -0.58
N SER A 36 -11.20 7.60 -1.33
CA SER A 36 -10.17 8.51 -0.78
C SER A 36 -9.56 9.43 -1.84
N LYS A 37 -8.97 10.54 -1.40
CA LYS A 37 -8.19 11.48 -2.19
C LYS A 37 -6.68 11.24 -2.02
N THR A 38 -5.91 11.75 -2.97
CA THR A 38 -4.44 11.77 -2.86
C THR A 38 -4.00 12.47 -1.57
N GLY A 39 -3.04 11.88 -0.86
CA GLY A 39 -2.54 12.36 0.43
C GLY A 39 -3.37 11.96 1.65
N GLU A 40 -4.52 11.29 1.48
CA GLU A 40 -5.29 10.76 2.60
C GLU A 40 -4.70 9.44 3.13
N ASN A 41 -5.06 9.12 4.38
CA ASN A 41 -4.60 7.93 5.08
C ASN A 41 -5.51 6.73 4.78
N VAL A 42 -4.91 5.57 4.56
CA VAL A 42 -5.59 4.30 4.34
C VAL A 42 -5.10 3.31 5.38
N LEU A 43 -6.03 2.68 6.10
CA LEU A 43 -5.72 1.67 7.12
C LEU A 43 -6.13 0.29 6.62
N ASP A 44 -5.23 -0.67 6.72
CA ASP A 44 -5.49 -2.08 6.44
C ASP A 44 -4.92 -2.94 7.57
N LEU A 45 -5.80 -3.63 8.28
CA LEU A 45 -5.45 -4.40 9.48
C LEU A 45 -5.02 -5.83 9.15
N PHE A 46 -5.11 -6.23 7.87
CA PHE A 46 -4.84 -7.57 7.38
C PHE A 46 -4.00 -7.49 6.11
N GLY A 47 -2.78 -6.96 6.25
CA GLY A 47 -1.92 -6.57 5.14
C GLY A 47 -1.61 -7.70 4.17
N GLY A 48 -1.48 -8.94 4.65
CA GLY A 48 -1.21 -10.13 3.86
C GLY A 48 -0.02 -9.94 2.92
N SER A 49 -0.29 -9.84 1.62
CA SER A 49 0.74 -9.65 0.58
C SER A 49 1.05 -8.19 0.24
N GLY A 50 0.40 -7.23 0.92
CA GLY A 50 0.66 -5.80 0.77
C GLY A 50 -0.03 -5.14 -0.42
N SER A 51 -1.07 -5.76 -1.01
CA SER A 51 -1.75 -5.19 -2.19
C SER A 51 -2.34 -3.79 -1.94
N THR A 52 -2.85 -3.54 -0.73
CA THR A 52 -3.34 -2.21 -0.33
C THR A 52 -2.22 -1.19 -0.25
N LEU A 53 -1.05 -1.54 0.31
CA LEU A 53 0.12 -0.65 0.35
C LEU A 53 0.59 -0.30 -1.06
N MET A 54 0.66 -1.30 -1.94
CA MET A 54 1.04 -1.09 -3.34
C MET A 54 0.06 -0.16 -4.06
N ALA A 55 -1.24 -0.32 -3.82
CA ALA A 55 -2.26 0.58 -4.39
C ALA A 55 -2.13 2.00 -3.82
N CYS A 56 -1.87 2.14 -2.51
CA CYS A 56 -1.62 3.44 -1.90
C CYS A 56 -0.42 4.14 -2.52
N GLU A 57 0.68 3.41 -2.74
CA GLU A 57 1.88 3.93 -3.38
C GLU A 57 1.60 4.45 -4.80
N GLN A 58 0.95 3.64 -5.64
CA GLN A 58 0.61 4.00 -7.03
C GLN A 58 -0.30 5.23 -7.11
N LEU A 59 -1.19 5.38 -6.14
CA LEU A 59 -2.20 6.42 -6.11
C LEU A 59 -1.80 7.64 -5.25
N GLY A 60 -0.65 7.61 -4.57
CA GLY A 60 -0.20 8.70 -3.71
C GLY A 60 -1.04 8.87 -2.43
N ARG A 61 -1.46 7.77 -1.81
CA ARG A 61 -2.09 7.74 -0.46
C ARG A 61 -1.06 7.31 0.59
N HIS A 62 -1.30 7.63 1.86
CA HIS A 62 -0.49 7.14 2.96
C HIS A 62 -1.08 5.82 3.48
N GLY A 63 -0.45 4.70 3.14
CA GLY A 63 -0.86 3.37 3.60
C GLY A 63 -0.30 3.03 4.97
N PHE A 64 -1.16 2.63 5.90
CA PHE A 64 -0.82 2.10 7.21
C PHE A 64 -1.34 0.67 7.30
N LEU A 65 -0.42 -0.29 7.36
CA LEU A 65 -0.74 -1.70 7.35
C LEU A 65 -0.38 -2.35 8.68
N MET A 66 -1.19 -3.31 9.11
CA MET A 66 -0.82 -4.29 10.13
C MET A 66 -0.89 -5.70 9.54
N GLU A 67 0.03 -6.55 9.97
CA GLU A 67 0.08 -7.96 9.64
C GLU A 67 0.62 -8.71 10.86
N LEU A 68 0.01 -9.86 11.16
CA LEU A 68 0.32 -10.63 12.36
C LEU A 68 1.51 -11.56 12.14
N ASP A 69 1.62 -12.14 10.94
CA ASP A 69 2.70 -13.06 10.60
C ASP A 69 3.98 -12.28 10.21
N PRO A 70 5.09 -12.40 10.97
CA PRO A 70 6.34 -11.72 10.65
C PRO A 70 6.87 -12.02 9.24
N ALA A 71 6.66 -13.24 8.73
CA ALA A 71 7.11 -13.60 7.38
C ALA A 71 6.36 -12.80 6.31
N TYR A 72 5.08 -12.50 6.54
CA TYR A 72 4.30 -11.65 5.64
C TYR A 72 4.64 -10.17 5.77
N CYS A 73 5.00 -9.70 6.97
CA CYS A 73 5.59 -8.37 7.13
C CYS A 73 6.83 -8.20 6.23
N ASP A 74 7.73 -9.18 6.22
CA ASP A 74 8.93 -9.16 5.36
C ASP A 74 8.58 -9.18 3.88
N VAL A 75 7.60 -10.00 3.46
CA VAL A 75 7.10 -10.02 2.08
C VAL A 75 6.57 -8.65 1.66
N ILE A 76 5.76 -8.00 2.50
CA ILE A 76 5.21 -6.66 2.23
C ILE A 76 6.35 -5.65 2.04
N VAL A 77 7.32 -5.65 2.95
CA VAL A 77 8.49 -4.77 2.89
C VAL A 77 9.28 -5.00 1.61
N GLN A 78 9.69 -6.24 1.33
CA GLN A 78 10.48 -6.57 0.14
C GLN A 78 9.75 -6.22 -1.16
N ARG A 79 8.44 -6.47 -1.21
CA ARG A 79 7.60 -6.13 -2.36
C ARG A 79 7.57 -4.63 -2.61
N TRP A 80 7.36 -3.83 -1.55
CA TRP A 80 7.33 -2.37 -1.65
C TRP A 80 8.71 -1.79 -2.01
N GLU A 81 9.79 -2.29 -1.40
CA GLU A 81 11.15 -1.87 -1.71
C GLU A 81 11.49 -2.16 -3.19
N THR A 82 11.18 -3.36 -3.66
CA THR A 82 11.42 -3.76 -5.06
C THR A 82 10.65 -2.88 -6.04
N ALA A 83 9.38 -2.61 -5.75
CA ALA A 83 8.53 -1.82 -6.64
C ALA A 83 8.88 -0.32 -6.65
N THR A 84 9.43 0.21 -5.56
CA THR A 84 9.69 1.66 -5.42
C THR A 84 11.18 2.02 -5.53
N GLY A 85 12.08 1.04 -5.46
CA GLY A 85 13.53 1.24 -5.39
C GLY A 85 14.00 1.89 -4.10
N ARG A 86 13.12 2.09 -3.11
CA ARG A 86 13.45 2.69 -1.81
C ARG A 86 13.74 1.60 -0.78
N LYS A 87 14.38 2.00 0.32
CA LYS A 87 14.59 1.15 1.49
C LYS A 87 13.62 1.49 2.60
N ALA A 88 12.96 0.47 3.12
CA ALA A 88 12.13 0.56 4.29
C ALA A 88 13.02 0.83 5.51
N VAL A 89 12.50 1.61 6.43
CA VAL A 89 13.22 2.00 7.63
C VAL A 89 12.33 1.69 8.82
N ARG A 90 12.86 0.91 9.76
CA ARG A 90 12.18 0.64 11.02
C ARG A 90 12.18 1.89 11.88
N GLU A 91 11.05 2.18 12.50
CA GLU A 91 10.95 3.27 13.47
C GLU A 91 11.93 3.01 14.62
N GLY A 92 12.85 3.94 14.85
CA GLY A 92 13.99 3.79 15.78
C GLY A 92 15.35 3.70 15.07
N ASP A 93 15.42 3.11 13.88
CA ASP A 93 16.65 3.04 13.06
C ASP A 93 16.76 4.22 12.08
N ALA A 94 15.66 4.97 11.90
CA ALA A 94 15.61 6.14 11.04
C ALA A 94 16.47 7.29 11.57
N LYS A 95 17.37 7.82 10.73
CA LYS A 95 17.91 9.17 10.95
C LYS A 95 16.74 10.16 10.97
N PRO A 96 16.69 11.10 11.93
CA PRO A 96 15.55 12.00 12.08
C PRO A 96 15.22 12.70 10.76
N ALA A 97 13.96 12.61 10.33
CA ALA A 97 13.51 13.28 9.13
C ALA A 97 13.75 14.80 9.25
N PRO A 98 14.17 15.49 8.17
CA PRO A 98 14.28 16.94 8.20
C PRO A 98 12.91 17.52 8.56
N LYS A 99 12.83 18.26 9.66
CA LYS A 99 11.60 18.96 10.08
C LYS A 99 11.14 19.82 8.89
N LYS A 100 9.98 19.50 8.31
CA LYS A 100 9.32 20.39 7.35
C LYS A 100 9.04 21.69 8.09
N ARG A 101 9.84 22.74 7.82
CA ARG A 101 9.52 24.12 8.24
C ARG A 101 8.16 24.43 7.62
N GLY A 102 7.12 24.53 8.44
CA GLY A 102 5.84 25.05 7.99
C GLY A 102 6.08 26.39 7.33
N LYS A 103 5.63 26.55 6.08
CA LYS A 103 5.51 27.87 5.48
C LYS A 103 4.55 28.63 6.38
N LYS A 104 5.04 29.66 7.09
CA LYS A 104 4.16 30.66 7.70
C LYS A 104 3.33 31.24 6.55
N ALA A 105 2.01 31.14 6.68
CA ALA A 105 1.10 31.86 5.81
C ALA A 105 1.39 33.36 6.00
N SER A 106 1.69 34.04 4.90
CA SER A 106 1.75 35.50 4.79
C SER A 106 0.36 36.06 4.57
#